data_AF-A0A1Y0H174-F1
#
_entry.id   AF-A0A1Y0H174-F1
#
_cell.length_a   1.000
_cell.length_b   1.000
_cell.length_c   1.000
_cell.angle_alpha   90.00
_cell.angle_beta   90.00
_cell.angle_gamma   90.00
#
_symmetry.space_group_name_H-M   'P 1'
#
loop_
_entity.id
_entity.type
_entity.pdbx_description
1 polymer ?
#
loop_
_entity_poly.entity_id
_entity_poly.type
_entity_poly.pdbx_seq_one_letter_code
_entity_poly.pdbx_strand_id
1 'polypeptide(L)' 'MVIPAEAREELGIKPGDKLLVMRDPVHPGLMVCSFGVMNEFLEEIKSRIMKAEQSEPYEAPEEK' A
#
# COMPACT_ATOMS: atom_id res chain seq x y z
N MET A 1 22.28 -0.35 -0.64
CA MET A 1 21.32 0.48 -1.39
C MET A 1 21.48 1.92 -0.94
N VAL A 2 21.54 2.87 -1.88
CA VAL A 2 21.51 4.30 -1.56
C VAL A 2 20.22 4.85 -2.15
N ILE A 3 19.45 5.60 -1.37
CA ILE A 3 18.26 6.30 -1.88
C ILE A 3 18.77 7.60 -2.52
N PRO A 4 18.50 7.88 -3.81
CA PRO A 4 18.92 9.12 -4.47
C PRO A 4 18.46 10.37 -3.72
N ALA A 5 19.19 11.48 -3.87
CA ALA A 5 18.91 12.69 -3.10
C ALA A 5 17.53 13.27 -3.43
N GLU A 6 17.18 13.27 -4.71
CA GLU A 6 15.92 13.76 -5.26
C GLU A 6 14.75 12.95 -4.72
N ALA A 7 14.89 11.62 -4.69
CA ALA A 7 13.87 10.73 -4.14
C ALA A 7 13.69 10.92 -2.63
N ARG A 8 14.76 11.22 -1.88
CA ARG A 8 14.64 11.55 -0.44
C ARG A 8 13.89 12.86 -0.23
N GLU A 9 14.15 13.87 -1.07
CA GLU A 9 13.48 15.16 -0.98
C GLU A 9 11.99 15.05 -1.31
N GLU A 10 11.66 14.38 -2.42
CA GLU A 10 10.27 14.16 -2.86
C GLU A 10 9.46 13.37 -1.83
N LEU A 11 10.06 12.33 -1.24
CA LEU A 11 9.41 11.47 -0.24
C LEU A 11 9.54 12.00 1.19
N GLY A 12 10.21 13.14 1.39
CA GLY A 12 10.43 13.75 2.71
C GLY A 12 11.28 12.91 3.68
N ILE A 13 12.12 11.99 3.17
CA ILE A 13 12.95 11.09 3.98
C ILE A 13 14.15 11.85 4.54
N LYS A 14 14.27 11.88 5.86
CA LYS A 14 15.36 12.54 6.58
C LYS A 14 16.36 11.53 7.17
N PRO A 15 17.62 11.95 7.40
CA PRO A 15 18.58 11.11 8.12
C PRO A 15 18.04 10.68 9.50
N GLY A 16 18.09 9.39 9.78
CA GLY A 16 17.59 8.80 11.03
C GLY A 16 16.15 8.28 10.97
N ASP A 17 15.41 8.56 9.89
CA ASP A 17 14.07 8.00 9.69
C ASP A 17 14.11 6.48 9.56
N LYS A 18 13.12 5.82 10.18
CA LYS A 18 12.91 4.38 10.02
C LYS A 18 12.05 4.15 8.78
N LEU A 19 12.52 3.26 7.91
CA LEU A 19 11.81 2.86 6.70
C LEU A 19 11.44 1.38 6.78
N LEU A 20 10.27 1.04 6.26
CA LEU A 20 9.85 -0.33 6.06
C LEU A 20 10.37 -0.81 4.70
N VAL A 21 10.95 -2.00 4.69
CA VAL A 21 11.36 -2.69 3.45
C VAL A 21 10.61 -4.00 3.37
N MET A 22 9.90 -4.22 2.27
CA MET A 22 9.17 -5.46 2.03
C MET A 22 9.24 -5.86 0.55
N ARG A 23 8.82 -7.08 0.24
CA ARG A 23 8.60 -7.50 -1.14
C ARG A 23 7.45 -6.67 -1.74
N ASP A 24 7.65 -6.17 -2.95
CA ASP A 24 6.58 -5.54 -3.71
C ASP A 24 5.42 -6.54 -3.92
N PRO A 25 4.17 -6.17 -3.57
CA PRO A 25 3.05 -7.10 -3.62
C PRO A 25 2.56 -7.40 -5.05
N VAL A 26 2.90 -6.58 -6.04
CA VAL A 26 2.44 -6.71 -7.44
C VAL A 26 3.54 -7.24 -8.35
N HIS A 27 4.78 -6.80 -8.13
CA HIS A 27 5.91 -7.09 -9.00
C HIS A 27 7.04 -7.84 -8.26
N PRO A 28 7.90 -8.59 -8.97
CA PRO A 28 9.12 -9.14 -8.38
C PRO A 28 10.11 -8.00 -8.09
N GLY A 29 10.03 -7.43 -6.89
CA GLY A 29 10.86 -6.30 -6.47
C GLY A 29 10.80 -6.03 -4.97
N LEU A 30 11.43 -4.92 -4.56
CA LEU A 30 11.37 -4.39 -3.20
C LEU A 30 10.58 -3.09 -3.18
N MET A 31 9.69 -2.97 -2.20
CA MET A 31 9.00 -1.73 -1.87
C MET A 31 9.65 -1.13 -0.62
N VAL A 32 9.89 0.17 -0.64
CA VAL A 32 10.42 0.94 0.49
C VAL A 32 9.47 2.10 0.76
N CYS A 33 9.04 2.26 2.01
CA CYS A 33 8.16 3.35 2.42
C CYS A 33 8.42 3.75 3.88
N SER A 34 7.96 4.93 4.27
CA SER A 34 7.97 5.35 5.68
C SER A 34 6.86 4.63 6.45
N PHE A 35 7.04 4.46 7.76
CA PHE A 35 5.99 3.87 8.61
C PHE A 35 4.69 4.68 8.64
N GLY A 36 4.78 6.01 8.52
CA GLY A 36 3.60 6.88 8.46
C GLY A 36 2.73 6.57 7.24
N VAL A 37 3.35 6.53 6.06
CA VAL A 37 2.67 6.23 4.80
C VAL A 37 2.08 4.81 4.81
N MET A 38 2.80 3.84 5.38
CA MET A 38 2.28 2.47 5.48
C MET A 38 1.02 2.38 6.36
N ASN A 39 0.95 3.12 7.47
CA ASN A 39 -0.25 3.14 8.30
C ASN A 39 -1.46 3.69 7.55
N GLU A 40 -1.29 4.82 6.85
CA GLU A 40 -2.36 5.42 6.02
C GLU A 40 -2.83 4.45 4.93
N PHE A 41 -1.88 3.78 4.26
CA PHE A 41 -2.18 2.78 3.25
C PHE A 41 -2.98 1.58 3.81
N LEU A 42 -2.61 1.09 4.99
CA LEU A 42 -3.32 -0.02 5.65
C LEU A 42 -4.75 0.39 6.05
N GLU A 43 -4.94 1.62 6.52
CA GLU A 43 -6.27 2.16 6.82
C GLU A 43 -7.13 2.26 5.55
N GLU A 44 -6.56 2.73 4.45
CA GLU A 44 -7.25 2.80 3.17
C GLU A 44 -7.66 1.39 2.68
N ILE A 45 -6.74 0.43 2.71
CA ILE A 45 -7.05 -0.96 2.34
C ILE A 45 -8.17 -1.51 3.21
N LYS A 46 -8.09 -1.33 4.53
CA LYS A 46 -9.10 -1.82 5.47
C LYS A 46 -10.47 -1.21 5.16
N SER A 47 -10.52 0.09 4.87
CA SER A 47 -11.76 0.77 4.48
C SER A 47 -12.35 0.20 3.19
N ARG A 48 -11.52 -0.09 2.19
CA ARG A 48 -11.96 -0.68 0.92
C ARG A 48 -12.46 -2.11 1.09
N ILE A 49 -11.78 -2.94 1.89
CA ILE A 49 -12.21 -4.31 2.19
C ILE A 49 -13.58 -4.29 2.90
N MET A 50 -13.74 -3.46 3.93
CA MET A 50 -15.01 -3.35 4.67
C MET A 50 -16.20 -2.94 3.78
N LYS A 51 -15.95 -2.11 2.75
CA LYS A 51 -16.99 -1.74 1.78
C LYS A 51 -17.32 -2.90 0.83
N ALA A 52 -16.33 -3.67 0.40
CA ALA A 52 -16.53 -4.84 -0.45
C ALA A 52 -17.25 -5.99 0.28
N GLU A 53 -17.04 -6.14 1.58
CA GLU A 53 -17.77 -7.13 2.40
C GLU A 53 -19.24 -6.76 2.63
N GLN A 54 -19.60 -5.48 2.50
CA GLN A 54 -20.96 -4.99 2.68
C GLN A 54 -21.80 -4.94 1.39
N SER A 55 -21.18 -5.13 0.22
CA SER A 55 -21.94 -5.31 -1.02
C SER A 55 -22.62 -6.69 -1.03
N GLU A 56 -23.91 -6.74 -1.38
CA GLU A 56 -24.68 -7.98 -1.46
C GLU A 56 -23.97 -9.02 -2.36
N PRO A 57 -24.08 -10.33 -2.04
CA PRO A 57 -23.53 -11.38 -2.88
C PRO A 57 -24.05 -11.23 -4.31
N TYR A 58 -23.15 -11.25 -5.28
CA TYR A 58 -23.51 -11.30 -6.69
C TYR A 58 -24.28 -12.60 -6.97
N GLU A 59 -25.61 -12.50 -7.05
CA GLU A 59 -26.46 -13.57 -7.60
C GLU A 59 -26.34 -13.52 -9.12
N ALA A 60 -25.67 -14.53 -9.69
CA ALA A 60 -25.60 -14.68 -11.14
C ALA A 60 -27.02 -14.87 -11.70
N PRO A 61 -27.42 -14.16 -12.79
CA PRO A 61 -28.73 -14.37 -13.38
C PRO A 61 -28.86 -15.83 -13.86
N GLU A 62 -29.92 -16.52 -13.44
CA GLU A 62 -30.23 -17.85 -13.97
C GLU A 62 -30.41 -17.75 -15.49
N GLU A 63 -29.54 -18.42 -16.26
CA GLU A 63 -29.73 -18.63 -17.69
C GLU A 63 -30.99 -19.47 -17.91
N LYS A 64 -31.96 -18.88 -18.62
CA LYS A 64 -33.23 -19.52 -19.01
C LYS A 64 -33.06 -20.51 -20.16
#